data_AF-A0A925C513-F1
#
_entry.id   AF-A0A925C513-F1
#
_cell.length_a   1.000
_cell.length_b   1.000
_cell.length_c   1.000
_cell.angle_alpha   90.00
_cell.angle_beta   90.00
_cell.angle_gamma   90.00
#
_symmetry.space_group_name_H-M   'P 1'
#
loop_
_entity.id
_entity.type
_entity.pdbx_description
1 polymer ?
#
loop_
_entity_poly.entity_id
_entity_poly.type
_entity_poly.pdbx_seq_one_letter_code
_entity_poly.pdbx_strand_id
1 'polypeptide(L)'
;IDYVDKSYGAESDENALYTANVIANPSIKINGEPVDTSKITKELLSTKLQEAGGVESNVATGYHAIEFLLWGQDLNGTGPGAGNRPATDYDVKNCTNGNCDRRAQYLEVVTDLLIDDLAWMAAQWGTDGAARKSVMMGDGNVGLSAIFRGLGSLSYGEMAGERMKLGLLIHDPEEEHDCFSDNTHNAHYYDALGIRNVYLGSYKRPDGSVVSGPSPSDLVRAKSAEADTRTRAALDDTMQRMGEIVKRAEGGEHYDQMIGEGNEQGNALVEQTIQALIAQSKEFERDIAALELNSIQFEGSDSLDKPGTVR
;
A
#
# COMPACT_ATOMS: atom_id res chain seq x y z
N ILE A 1 -16.45 -0.23 8.87
CA ILE A 1 -16.27 1.04 9.64
C ILE A 1 -17.59 1.83 9.74
N ASP A 2 -18.14 2.26 8.60
CA ASP A 2 -19.37 3.06 8.49
C ASP A 2 -20.38 2.36 7.56
N TYR A 3 -21.38 3.08 7.09
CA TYR A 3 -22.33 2.62 6.09
C TYR A 3 -21.66 2.34 4.74
N VAL A 4 -22.26 1.42 4.00
CA VAL A 4 -21.94 1.04 2.63
C VAL A 4 -23.24 1.00 1.82
N ASP A 5 -23.15 1.15 0.51
CA ASP A 5 -24.27 0.97 -0.41
C ASP A 5 -24.79 -0.48 -0.36
N LYS A 6 -26.07 -0.64 -0.68
CA LYS A 6 -26.71 -1.96 -0.70
C LYS A 6 -26.14 -2.88 -1.77
N SER A 7 -25.53 -2.33 -2.83
CA SER A 7 -24.84 -3.10 -3.86
C SER A 7 -23.68 -3.93 -3.33
N TYR A 8 -23.07 -3.52 -2.21
CA TYR A 8 -21.98 -4.26 -1.56
C TYR A 8 -22.42 -5.66 -1.09
N GLY A 9 -23.72 -5.85 -0.86
CA GLY A 9 -24.29 -7.09 -0.33
C GLY A 9 -24.66 -6.98 1.14
N ALA A 10 -25.25 -8.04 1.68
CA ALA A 10 -25.78 -8.06 3.04
C ALA A 10 -24.96 -8.92 4.00
N GLU A 11 -24.33 -9.98 3.50
CA GLU A 11 -23.64 -11.00 4.29
C GLU A 11 -22.46 -11.60 3.50
N SER A 12 -21.53 -12.20 4.24
CA SER A 12 -20.41 -12.98 3.71
C SER A 12 -20.27 -14.24 4.56
N ASP A 13 -20.07 -15.39 3.90
CA ASP A 13 -19.81 -16.67 4.57
C ASP A 13 -18.46 -16.67 5.30
N GLU A 14 -17.53 -15.81 4.87
CA GLU A 14 -16.16 -15.73 5.38
C GLU A 14 -15.99 -14.60 6.42
N ASN A 15 -16.82 -13.55 6.35
CA ASN A 15 -16.70 -12.39 7.22
C ASN A 15 -18.03 -12.04 7.91
N ALA A 16 -18.17 -12.42 9.17
CA ALA A 16 -19.34 -12.07 10.00
C ALA A 16 -19.50 -10.55 10.25
N LEU A 17 -18.48 -9.75 9.94
CA LEU A 17 -18.47 -8.29 10.06
C LEU A 17 -18.63 -7.56 8.72
N TYR A 18 -18.95 -8.28 7.64
CA TYR A 18 -19.00 -7.77 6.27
C TYR A 18 -19.72 -6.41 6.12
N THR A 19 -20.88 -6.25 6.75
CA THR A 19 -21.67 -5.01 6.73
C THR A 19 -21.69 -4.28 8.08
N ALA A 20 -20.75 -4.58 8.97
CA ALA A 20 -20.70 -3.99 10.31
C ALA A 20 -20.46 -2.48 10.28
N ASN A 21 -21.38 -1.74 10.89
CA ASN A 21 -21.30 -0.28 11.00
C ASN A 21 -21.03 0.14 12.46
N VAL A 22 -19.76 0.38 12.78
CA VAL A 22 -19.30 0.80 14.12
C VAL A 22 -19.80 2.21 14.47
N ILE A 23 -19.90 3.08 13.46
CA ILE A 23 -20.36 4.46 13.63
C ILE A 23 -21.84 4.52 14.00
N ALA A 24 -22.69 3.68 13.42
CA ALA A 24 -24.13 3.68 13.70
C ALA A 24 -24.52 2.86 14.94
N ASN A 25 -23.65 1.98 15.44
CA ASN A 25 -23.99 1.04 16.50
C ASN A 25 -23.11 1.25 17.74
N PRO A 26 -23.70 1.37 18.95
CA PRO A 26 -22.96 1.44 20.21
C PRO A 26 -22.49 0.06 20.71
N SER A 27 -22.90 -1.03 20.05
CA SER A 27 -22.34 -2.35 20.27
C SER A 27 -22.45 -3.18 18.99
N ILE A 28 -21.42 -3.96 18.71
CA ILE A 28 -21.40 -4.97 17.64
C ILE A 28 -21.06 -6.34 18.22
N LYS A 29 -21.23 -7.41 17.43
CA LYS A 29 -20.79 -8.76 17.81
C LYS A 29 -19.55 -9.15 17.03
N ILE A 30 -18.51 -9.60 17.72
CA ILE A 30 -17.30 -10.16 17.12
C ILE A 30 -17.15 -11.57 17.68
N ASN A 31 -17.11 -12.59 16.81
CA ASN A 31 -17.07 -14.01 17.21
C ASN A 31 -18.17 -14.41 18.20
N GLY A 32 -19.37 -13.85 18.04
CA GLY A 32 -20.52 -14.10 18.90
C GLY A 32 -20.56 -13.29 20.20
N GLU A 33 -19.45 -12.66 20.59
CA GLU A 33 -19.35 -11.86 21.82
C GLU A 33 -19.68 -10.39 21.57
N PRO A 34 -20.43 -9.72 22.47
CA PRO A 34 -20.72 -8.30 22.35
C PRO A 34 -19.47 -7.46 22.64
N VAL A 35 -19.16 -6.55 21.73
CA VAL A 35 -18.13 -5.53 21.87
C VAL A 35 -18.81 -4.18 22.02
N ASP A 36 -18.43 -3.41 23.04
CA ASP A 36 -18.92 -2.06 23.26
C ASP A 36 -18.18 -1.09 22.33
N THR A 37 -18.93 -0.45 21.44
CA THR A 37 -18.45 0.57 20.50
C THR A 37 -19.02 1.95 20.81
N SER A 38 -19.70 2.13 21.95
CA SER A 38 -20.29 3.39 22.37
C SER A 38 -19.26 4.51 22.48
N LYS A 39 -18.02 4.16 22.83
CA LYS A 39 -16.86 5.06 22.80
C LYS A 39 -15.84 4.59 21.77
N ILE A 40 -15.55 5.45 20.79
CA ILE A 40 -14.51 5.18 19.81
C ILE A 40 -13.18 5.62 20.40
N THR A 41 -12.25 4.68 20.60
CA THR A 41 -10.95 4.90 21.24
C THR A 41 -9.85 4.18 20.46
N LYS A 42 -8.60 4.64 20.57
CA LYS A 42 -7.46 4.01 19.89
C LYS A 42 -7.36 2.51 20.20
N GLU A 43 -7.60 2.12 21.45
CA GLU A 43 -7.57 0.72 21.88
C GLU A 43 -8.71 -0.11 21.29
N LEU A 44 -9.92 0.45 21.18
CA LEU A 44 -11.01 -0.21 20.45
C LEU A 44 -10.61 -0.46 18.99
N LEU A 45 -10.08 0.55 18.29
CA LEU A 45 -9.74 0.43 16.88
C LEU A 45 -8.62 -0.59 16.66
N SER A 46 -7.50 -0.44 17.36
CA SER A 46 -6.29 -1.26 17.16
C SER A 46 -6.37 -2.68 17.70
N THR A 47 -7.11 -2.92 18.79
CA THR A 47 -7.07 -4.24 19.48
C THR A 47 -8.34 -5.06 19.33
N LYS A 48 -9.46 -4.44 18.92
CA LYS A 48 -10.76 -5.12 18.79
C LYS A 48 -11.30 -5.12 17.37
N LEU A 49 -11.07 -4.04 16.60
CA LEU A 49 -11.69 -3.87 15.29
C LEU A 49 -10.74 -4.19 14.13
N GLN A 50 -9.46 -3.81 14.23
CA GLN A 50 -8.46 -4.19 13.22
C GLN A 50 -8.34 -5.71 13.17
N GLU A 51 -8.51 -6.27 11.98
CA GLU A 51 -8.47 -7.72 11.69
C GLU A 51 -9.43 -8.53 12.57
N ALA A 52 -10.54 -7.90 12.99
CA ALA A 52 -11.51 -8.52 13.88
C ALA A 52 -12.01 -9.87 13.31
N GLY A 53 -12.09 -10.88 14.18
CA GLY A 53 -12.44 -12.24 13.76
C GLY A 53 -11.29 -13.01 13.10
N GLY A 54 -10.09 -12.44 13.03
CA GLY A 54 -8.96 -13.02 12.29
C GLY A 54 -9.10 -12.87 10.78
N VAL A 55 -9.87 -11.87 10.34
CA VAL A 55 -10.16 -11.60 8.92
C VAL A 55 -9.39 -10.35 8.50
N GLU A 56 -8.41 -10.51 7.62
CA GLU A 56 -7.47 -9.45 7.23
C GLU A 56 -8.16 -8.25 6.56
N SER A 57 -9.24 -8.48 5.82
CA SER A 57 -10.04 -7.42 5.18
C SER A 57 -10.82 -6.54 6.16
N ASN A 58 -10.86 -6.87 7.46
CA ASN A 58 -11.45 -6.01 8.48
C ASN A 58 -10.47 -4.88 8.89
N VAL A 59 -10.33 -3.89 8.00
CA VAL A 59 -9.49 -2.72 8.22
C VAL A 59 -10.23 -1.67 9.06
N ALA A 60 -9.63 -1.25 10.17
CA ALA A 60 -10.20 -0.29 11.12
C ALA A 60 -9.22 0.84 11.51
N THR A 61 -8.00 0.79 10.99
CA THR A 61 -6.91 1.72 11.34
C THR A 61 -6.12 2.15 10.10
N GLY A 62 -5.20 3.10 10.26
CA GLY A 62 -4.28 3.51 9.21
C GLY A 62 -4.89 4.40 8.11
N TYR A 63 -4.17 4.53 7.00
CA TYR A 63 -4.52 5.42 5.89
C TYR A 63 -5.85 5.06 5.23
N HIS A 64 -6.10 3.79 4.91
CA HIS A 64 -7.34 3.39 4.22
C HIS A 64 -8.60 3.53 5.07
N ALA A 65 -8.49 3.42 6.40
CA ALA A 65 -9.60 3.74 7.28
C ALA A 65 -9.94 5.24 7.22
N ILE A 66 -8.93 6.12 7.18
CA ILE A 66 -9.10 7.56 6.98
C ILE A 66 -9.66 7.84 5.58
N GLU A 67 -9.13 7.17 4.57
CA GLU A 67 -9.55 7.30 3.18
C GLU A 67 -11.04 6.97 3.02
N PHE A 68 -11.48 5.80 3.50
CA PHE A 68 -12.89 5.40 3.49
C PHE A 68 -13.79 6.38 4.27
N LEU A 69 -13.28 6.93 5.37
CA LEU A 69 -14.00 7.96 6.13
C LEU A 69 -14.12 9.26 5.34
N LEU A 70 -13.14 9.64 4.54
CA LEU A 70 -13.15 10.91 3.82
C LEU A 70 -13.85 10.83 2.45
N TRP A 71 -13.65 9.73 1.71
CA TRP A 71 -14.21 9.52 0.37
C TRP A 71 -15.46 8.63 0.37
N GLY A 72 -15.61 7.73 1.35
CA GLY A 72 -16.66 6.70 1.29
C GLY A 72 -16.30 5.60 0.30
N GLN A 73 -17.28 4.78 -0.09
CA GLN A 73 -17.08 3.83 -1.18
C GLN A 73 -16.94 4.57 -2.50
N ASP A 74 -16.04 4.07 -3.34
CA ASP A 74 -16.14 4.29 -4.76
C ASP A 74 -17.22 3.37 -5.34
N LEU A 75 -18.14 3.92 -6.13
CA LEU A 75 -19.22 3.17 -6.75
C LEU A 75 -19.17 3.27 -8.28
N ASN A 76 -18.08 3.80 -8.83
CA ASN A 76 -17.91 4.02 -10.26
C ASN A 76 -17.35 2.77 -10.98
N GLY A 77 -16.88 1.78 -10.23
CA GLY A 77 -16.31 0.55 -10.79
C GLY A 77 -15.04 0.88 -11.56
N THR A 78 -15.06 0.69 -12.88
CA THR A 78 -13.97 1.09 -13.79
C THR A 78 -14.37 2.28 -14.66
N GLY A 79 -15.37 3.04 -14.22
CA GLY A 79 -15.77 4.32 -14.77
C GLY A 79 -15.16 5.48 -13.98
N PRO A 80 -15.19 6.70 -14.52
CA PRO A 80 -14.44 7.81 -13.94
C PRO A 80 -15.01 8.28 -12.60
N GLY A 81 -14.10 8.45 -11.63
CA GLY A 81 -14.27 9.30 -10.45
C GLY A 81 -14.23 8.52 -9.14
N ALA A 82 -13.81 9.22 -8.09
CA ALA A 82 -13.62 8.68 -6.76
C ALA A 82 -14.91 8.53 -5.93
N GLY A 83 -14.76 7.98 -4.72
CA GLY A 83 -15.76 8.08 -3.65
C GLY A 83 -16.18 9.54 -3.37
N ASN A 84 -17.48 9.74 -3.19
CA ASN A 84 -18.08 11.08 -3.09
C ASN A 84 -18.84 11.30 -1.77
N ARG A 85 -18.21 10.96 -0.64
CA ARG A 85 -18.80 11.24 0.67
C ARG A 85 -18.97 12.75 0.87
N PRO A 86 -20.18 13.22 1.22
CA PRO A 86 -20.42 14.65 1.38
C PRO A 86 -19.83 15.17 2.69
N ALA A 87 -19.26 16.38 2.67
CA ALA A 87 -18.73 17.01 3.89
C ALA A 87 -19.78 17.18 5.02
N THR A 88 -21.06 17.19 4.68
CA THR A 88 -22.17 17.21 5.63
C THR A 88 -22.26 15.94 6.48
N ASP A 89 -21.54 14.86 6.14
CA ASP A 89 -21.33 13.69 7.02
C ASP A 89 -20.48 14.00 8.25
N TYR A 90 -19.91 15.19 8.32
CA TYR A 90 -19.16 15.71 9.46
C TYR A 90 -19.80 16.97 10.06
N ASP A 91 -20.92 17.43 9.50
CA ASP A 91 -21.67 18.57 10.05
C ASP A 91 -22.72 18.07 11.05
N VAL A 92 -22.39 18.16 12.34
CA VAL A 92 -23.29 17.77 13.44
C VAL A 92 -24.63 18.54 13.41
N LYS A 93 -24.69 19.72 12.78
CA LYS A 93 -25.93 20.52 12.67
C LYS A 93 -26.77 20.17 11.45
N ASN A 94 -26.14 19.75 10.34
CA ASN A 94 -26.80 19.47 9.06
C ASN A 94 -26.45 18.06 8.54
N CYS A 95 -26.49 17.08 9.43
CA CYS A 95 -25.98 15.73 9.19
C CYS A 95 -26.78 14.96 8.13
N THR A 96 -26.13 14.60 7.00
CA THR A 96 -26.81 13.92 5.87
C THR A 96 -27.12 12.46 6.15
N ASN A 97 -26.16 11.71 6.71
CA ASN A 97 -26.30 10.26 6.91
C ASN A 97 -26.37 9.81 8.38
N GLY A 98 -26.72 10.73 9.29
CA GLY A 98 -26.71 10.46 10.74
C GLY A 98 -25.31 10.20 11.30
N ASN A 99 -25.24 10.11 12.64
CA ASN A 99 -24.01 9.76 13.39
C ASN A 99 -22.77 10.62 13.05
N CYS A 100 -22.95 11.85 12.58
CA CYS A 100 -21.84 12.72 12.14
C CYS A 100 -20.85 13.03 13.27
N ASP A 101 -21.34 13.13 14.51
CA ASP A 101 -20.52 13.27 15.71
C ASP A 101 -19.61 12.05 15.92
N ARG A 102 -20.15 10.83 15.77
CA ARG A 102 -19.40 9.58 15.91
C ARG A 102 -18.43 9.36 14.75
N ARG A 103 -18.81 9.75 13.53
CA ARG A 103 -17.93 9.69 12.35
C ARG A 103 -16.74 10.66 12.50
N ALA A 104 -17.00 11.88 12.94
CA ALA A 104 -15.96 12.85 13.28
C ALA A 104 -15.04 12.32 14.38
N GLN A 105 -15.61 11.72 15.44
CA GLN A 105 -14.82 11.10 16.50
C GLN A 105 -13.96 9.94 15.97
N TYR A 106 -14.49 9.09 15.09
CA TYR A 106 -13.70 8.01 14.49
C TYR A 106 -12.52 8.59 13.72
N LEU A 107 -12.77 9.55 12.82
CA LEU A 107 -11.75 10.18 12.00
C LEU A 107 -10.64 10.81 12.86
N GLU A 108 -10.99 11.51 13.93
CA GLU A 108 -10.03 12.08 14.88
C GLU A 108 -9.19 10.98 15.55
N VAL A 109 -9.84 9.96 16.11
CA VAL A 109 -9.17 8.88 16.85
C VAL A 109 -8.25 8.04 15.96
N VAL A 110 -8.69 7.71 14.73
CA VAL A 110 -7.88 6.93 13.80
C VAL A 110 -6.70 7.74 13.26
N THR A 111 -6.88 9.05 13.06
CA THR A 111 -5.79 9.95 12.68
C THR A 111 -4.77 10.09 13.81
N ASP A 112 -5.24 10.27 15.04
CA ASP A 112 -4.37 10.32 16.21
C ASP A 112 -3.62 8.99 16.43
N LEU A 113 -4.24 7.85 16.11
CA LEU A 113 -3.58 6.55 16.14
C LEU A 113 -2.50 6.45 15.06
N LEU A 114 -2.80 6.87 13.83
CA LEU A 114 -1.81 6.91 12.74
C LEU A 114 -0.60 7.78 13.11
N ILE A 115 -0.80 8.92 13.78
CA ILE A 115 0.28 9.77 14.28
C ILE A 115 1.14 9.03 15.30
N ASP A 116 0.53 8.30 16.24
CA ASP A 116 1.26 7.49 17.23
C ASP A 116 2.09 6.41 16.54
N ASP A 117 1.52 5.70 15.57
CA ASP A 117 2.20 4.63 14.82
C ASP A 117 3.39 5.16 14.02
N LEU A 118 3.22 6.31 13.34
CA LEU A 118 4.30 6.98 12.61
C LEU A 118 5.40 7.48 13.56
N ALA A 119 5.03 8.04 14.72
CA ALA A 119 5.99 8.47 15.73
C ALA A 119 6.78 7.29 16.31
N TRP A 120 6.11 6.16 16.57
CA TRP A 120 6.75 4.93 17.00
C TRP A 120 7.72 4.40 15.93
N MET A 121 7.29 4.36 14.67
CA MET A 121 8.13 3.90 13.55
C MET A 121 9.38 4.78 13.40
N ALA A 122 9.22 6.11 13.47
CA ALA A 122 10.35 7.03 13.45
C ALA A 122 11.32 6.79 14.61
N ALA A 123 10.81 6.49 15.82
CA ALA A 123 11.63 6.17 16.97
C ALA A 123 12.43 4.86 16.79
N GLN A 124 11.88 3.85 16.10
CA GLN A 124 12.60 2.60 15.81
C GLN A 124 13.84 2.79 14.92
N TRP A 125 13.84 3.82 14.08
CA TRP A 125 14.94 4.17 13.19
C TRP A 125 15.85 5.28 13.72
N GLY A 126 15.52 5.87 14.88
CA GLY A 126 16.35 6.84 15.59
C GLY A 126 17.70 6.26 16.02
N THR A 127 18.60 7.12 16.53
CA THR A 127 19.97 6.73 16.95
C THR A 127 20.02 5.53 17.89
N ASP A 128 19.06 5.44 18.80
CA ASP A 128 18.97 4.35 19.78
C ASP A 128 17.85 3.34 19.48
N GLY A 129 17.18 3.46 18.32
CA GLY A 129 16.03 2.66 17.95
C GLY A 129 16.38 1.19 17.68
N ALA A 130 15.42 0.29 17.96
CA ALA A 130 15.65 -1.14 17.87
C ALA A 130 15.87 -1.62 16.43
N ALA A 131 15.11 -1.09 15.47
CA ALA A 131 15.29 -1.42 14.05
C ALA A 131 16.68 -1.00 13.57
N ARG A 132 17.12 0.24 13.89
CA ARG A 132 18.47 0.72 13.54
C ARG A 132 19.56 -0.16 14.16
N LYS A 133 19.43 -0.52 15.44
CA LYS A 133 20.40 -1.41 16.11
C LYS A 133 20.47 -2.78 15.45
N SER A 134 19.32 -3.36 15.09
CA SER A 134 19.22 -4.66 14.44
C SER A 134 19.96 -4.69 13.10
N VAL A 135 19.70 -3.71 12.22
CA VAL A 135 20.34 -3.68 10.89
C VAL A 135 21.85 -3.38 10.95
N MET A 136 22.35 -2.79 12.04
CA MET A 136 23.78 -2.54 12.23
C MET A 136 24.54 -3.76 12.79
N MET A 137 23.85 -4.84 13.16
CA MET A 137 24.50 -6.07 13.63
C MET A 137 25.32 -6.73 12.53
N GLY A 138 26.28 -7.57 12.93
CA GLY A 138 27.11 -8.33 11.99
C GLY A 138 27.96 -7.43 11.08
N ASP A 139 28.44 -6.31 11.62
CA ASP A 139 29.21 -5.29 10.88
C ASP A 139 28.41 -4.69 9.69
N GLY A 140 27.09 -4.55 9.87
CA GLY A 140 26.18 -4.01 8.85
C GLY A 140 25.70 -5.02 7.80
N ASN A 141 26.24 -6.25 7.77
CA ASN A 141 25.80 -7.27 6.80
C ASN A 141 24.32 -7.65 6.98
N VAL A 142 23.81 -7.65 8.23
CA VAL A 142 22.39 -7.87 8.49
C VAL A 142 21.54 -6.81 7.80
N GLY A 143 21.93 -5.54 7.88
CA GLY A 143 21.27 -4.43 7.22
C GLY A 143 21.38 -4.49 5.70
N LEU A 144 22.54 -4.85 5.16
CA LEU A 144 22.72 -5.02 3.73
C LEU A 144 21.81 -6.12 3.17
N SER A 145 21.72 -7.27 3.86
CA SER A 145 20.77 -8.33 3.48
C SER A 145 19.31 -7.88 3.62
N ALA A 146 18.97 -7.11 4.65
CA ALA A 146 17.63 -6.57 4.83
C ALA A 146 17.25 -5.57 3.72
N ILE A 147 18.19 -4.71 3.29
CA ILE A 147 17.98 -3.78 2.18
C ILE A 147 17.66 -4.55 0.90
N PHE A 148 18.51 -5.49 0.50
CA PHE A 148 18.29 -6.24 -0.74
C PHE A 148 17.03 -7.11 -0.69
N ARG A 149 16.70 -7.70 0.46
CA ARG A 149 15.42 -8.39 0.65
C ARG A 149 14.25 -7.44 0.45
N GLY A 150 14.25 -6.28 1.10
CA GLY A 150 13.17 -5.29 0.97
C GLY A 150 13.04 -4.75 -0.46
N LEU A 151 14.15 -4.44 -1.12
CA LEU A 151 14.15 -3.99 -2.52
C LEU A 151 13.52 -5.04 -3.44
N GLY A 152 13.91 -6.31 -3.30
CA GLY A 152 13.39 -7.40 -4.11
C GLY A 152 11.94 -7.78 -3.79
N SER A 153 11.60 -7.98 -2.52
CA SER A 153 10.23 -8.31 -2.06
C SER A 153 9.23 -7.22 -2.46
N LEU A 154 9.56 -5.94 -2.20
CA LEU A 154 8.66 -4.84 -2.54
C LEU A 154 8.45 -4.75 -4.06
N SER A 155 9.50 -4.97 -4.85
CA SER A 155 9.40 -4.95 -6.31
C SER A 155 8.57 -6.13 -6.86
N TYR A 156 8.84 -7.34 -6.38
CA TYR A 156 8.32 -8.57 -6.98
C TYR A 156 6.98 -8.99 -6.38
N GLY A 157 6.99 -9.54 -5.17
CA GLY A 157 5.77 -10.08 -4.55
C GLY A 157 4.73 -8.98 -4.35
N GLU A 158 5.14 -7.87 -3.76
CA GLU A 158 4.22 -6.83 -3.29
C GLU A 158 3.70 -5.91 -4.40
N MET A 159 4.58 -5.24 -5.15
CA MET A 159 4.14 -4.31 -6.20
C MET A 159 3.73 -5.05 -7.47
N ALA A 160 4.62 -5.86 -8.05
CA ALA A 160 4.32 -6.52 -9.31
C ALA A 160 3.19 -7.55 -9.15
N GLY A 161 3.17 -8.29 -8.04
CA GLY A 161 2.20 -9.33 -7.78
C GLY A 161 0.90 -8.82 -7.17
N GLU A 162 0.91 -8.57 -5.86
CA GLU A 162 -0.31 -8.29 -5.09
C GLU A 162 -0.99 -6.98 -5.53
N ARG A 163 -0.24 -5.87 -5.65
CA ARG A 163 -0.84 -4.55 -5.91
C ARG A 163 -1.20 -4.27 -7.37
N MET A 164 -0.50 -4.90 -8.32
CA MET A 164 -0.69 -4.60 -9.75
C MET A 164 -1.26 -5.76 -10.55
N LYS A 165 -0.68 -6.97 -10.43
CA LYS A 165 -1.09 -8.09 -11.29
C LYS A 165 -2.45 -8.64 -10.92
N LEU A 166 -2.79 -8.70 -9.63
CA LEU A 166 -4.06 -9.24 -9.16
C LEU A 166 -5.25 -8.48 -9.77
N GLY A 167 -5.37 -7.18 -9.48
CA GLY A 167 -6.46 -6.34 -10.03
C GLY A 167 -6.49 -6.31 -11.56
N LEU A 168 -5.34 -6.35 -12.23
CA LEU A 168 -5.29 -6.47 -13.70
C LEU A 168 -5.80 -7.82 -14.22
N LEU A 169 -5.53 -8.93 -13.51
CA LEU A 169 -5.92 -10.28 -13.92
C LEU A 169 -7.44 -10.46 -13.86
N ILE A 170 -8.05 -9.97 -12.78
CA ILE A 170 -9.48 -10.14 -12.51
C ILE A 170 -10.32 -8.92 -12.90
N HIS A 171 -9.68 -7.84 -13.37
CA HIS A 171 -10.30 -6.57 -13.74
C HIS A 171 -11.16 -5.96 -12.62
N ASP A 172 -10.73 -6.16 -11.37
CA ASP A 172 -11.45 -5.72 -10.18
C ASP A 172 -10.81 -4.44 -9.59
N PRO A 173 -11.52 -3.30 -9.59
CA PRO A 173 -11.06 -2.07 -8.95
C PRO A 173 -11.02 -2.14 -7.41
N GLU A 174 -11.63 -3.14 -6.76
CA GLU A 174 -11.47 -3.30 -5.31
C GLU A 174 -10.09 -3.88 -4.94
N GLU A 175 -9.37 -4.45 -5.91
CA GLU A 175 -8.00 -4.96 -5.73
C GLU A 175 -6.91 -3.90 -5.99
N GLU A 176 -7.29 -2.67 -6.36
CA GLU A 176 -6.32 -1.57 -6.42
C GLU A 176 -6.13 -0.86 -5.08
N HIS A 177 -4.95 -0.28 -4.90
CA HIS A 177 -4.56 0.44 -3.70
C HIS A 177 -5.05 1.88 -3.71
N ASP A 178 -5.58 2.42 -2.61
CA ASP A 178 -6.22 3.76 -2.57
C ASP A 178 -7.46 3.88 -3.48
N CYS A 179 -8.25 2.80 -3.60
CA CYS A 179 -9.42 2.70 -4.48
C CYS A 179 -10.53 3.71 -4.16
N PHE A 180 -10.65 4.17 -2.91
CA PHE A 180 -11.70 5.14 -2.55
C PHE A 180 -11.39 6.55 -3.05
N SER A 181 -10.10 6.89 -3.19
CA SER A 181 -9.62 8.24 -3.47
C SER A 181 -9.03 8.43 -4.86
N ASP A 182 -9.07 7.40 -5.72
CA ASP A 182 -8.54 7.43 -7.09
C ASP A 182 -7.02 7.71 -7.14
N ASN A 183 -6.29 7.37 -6.07
CA ASN A 183 -4.89 7.80 -5.86
C ASN A 183 -3.83 6.70 -6.09
N THR A 184 -4.25 5.52 -6.55
CA THR A 184 -3.41 4.34 -6.82
C THR A 184 -2.12 4.66 -7.58
N HIS A 185 -2.24 5.47 -8.64
CA HIS A 185 -1.12 5.87 -9.49
C HIS A 185 0.00 6.57 -8.72
N ASN A 186 -0.34 7.39 -7.72
CA ASN A 186 0.65 8.05 -6.87
C ASN A 186 1.27 7.08 -5.88
N ALA A 187 0.47 6.22 -5.23
CA ALA A 187 1.01 5.20 -4.33
C ALA A 187 2.05 4.33 -5.04
N HIS A 188 1.70 3.80 -6.21
CA HIS A 188 2.60 2.97 -7.01
C HIS A 188 3.87 3.72 -7.43
N TYR A 189 3.73 4.98 -7.86
CA TYR A 189 4.88 5.80 -8.22
C TYR A 189 5.84 6.02 -7.04
N TYR A 190 5.31 6.36 -5.86
CA TYR A 190 6.14 6.67 -4.70
C TYR A 190 6.76 5.43 -4.06
N ASP A 191 6.14 4.26 -4.15
CA ASP A 191 6.75 2.98 -3.77
C ASP A 191 7.95 2.66 -4.68
N ALA A 192 7.79 2.77 -6.01
CA ALA A 192 8.89 2.59 -6.95
C ALA A 192 10.02 3.61 -6.74
N LEU A 193 9.67 4.87 -6.45
CA LEU A 193 10.64 5.90 -6.11
C LEU A 193 11.39 5.57 -4.81
N GLY A 194 10.69 5.01 -3.81
CA GLY A 194 11.29 4.54 -2.56
C GLY A 194 12.37 3.48 -2.81
N ILE A 195 12.08 2.48 -3.64
CA ILE A 195 13.04 1.45 -4.06
C ILE A 195 14.28 2.09 -4.69
N ARG A 196 14.08 3.00 -5.66
CA ARG A 196 15.19 3.69 -6.33
C ARG A 196 16.02 4.53 -5.36
N ASN A 197 15.37 5.27 -4.46
CA ASN A 197 16.02 6.12 -3.48
C ASN A 197 16.91 5.32 -2.53
N VAL A 198 16.43 4.16 -2.07
CA VAL A 198 17.20 3.25 -1.20
C VAL A 198 18.39 2.67 -1.94
N TYR A 199 18.22 2.17 -3.18
CA TYR A 199 19.32 1.61 -3.96
C TYR A 199 20.42 2.64 -4.28
N LEU A 200 20.02 3.88 -4.58
CA LEU A 200 20.94 4.98 -4.90
C LEU A 200 21.46 5.73 -3.66
N GLY A 201 20.93 5.43 -2.46
CA GLY A 201 21.29 6.10 -1.22
C GLY A 201 21.05 7.61 -1.27
N SER A 202 20.02 8.06 -2.01
CA SER A 202 19.74 9.48 -2.22
C SER A 202 18.25 9.73 -2.41
N TYR A 203 17.71 10.76 -1.74
CA TYR A 203 16.34 11.22 -1.95
C TYR A 203 16.21 12.73 -1.79
N LYS A 204 15.19 13.31 -2.44
CA LYS A 204 14.84 14.73 -2.34
C LYS A 204 13.75 14.91 -1.28
N ARG A 205 13.98 15.84 -0.35
CA ARG A 205 13.01 16.22 0.68
C ARG A 205 11.91 17.12 0.12
N PRO A 206 10.77 17.27 0.82
CA PRO A 206 9.70 18.19 0.41
C PRO A 206 10.16 19.65 0.26
N ASP A 207 11.16 20.09 1.05
CA ASP A 207 11.75 21.44 0.95
C ASP A 207 12.72 21.62 -0.23
N GLY A 208 12.94 20.56 -1.01
CA GLY A 208 13.81 20.54 -2.17
C GLY A 208 15.27 20.20 -1.88
N SER A 209 15.68 20.11 -0.61
CA SER A 209 17.03 19.67 -0.24
C SER A 209 17.24 18.18 -0.56
N VAL A 210 18.49 17.79 -0.80
CA VAL A 210 18.85 16.40 -1.12
C VAL A 210 19.59 15.79 0.06
N VAL A 211 19.16 14.60 0.48
CA VAL A 211 19.92 13.73 1.37
C VAL A 211 20.60 12.69 0.50
N SER A 212 21.91 12.52 0.65
CA SER A 212 22.66 11.48 -0.04
C SER A 212 23.80 10.95 0.83
N GLY A 213 24.25 9.72 0.54
CA GLY A 213 25.35 9.06 1.24
C GLY A 213 25.81 7.78 0.53
N PRO A 214 26.65 6.96 1.19
CA PRO A 214 27.01 5.64 0.67
C PRO A 214 25.77 4.81 0.35
N SER A 215 25.82 4.05 -0.75
CA SER A 215 24.65 3.37 -1.29
C SER A 215 24.90 1.90 -1.64
N PRO A 216 23.83 1.08 -1.74
CA PRO A 216 23.91 -0.24 -2.39
C PRO A 216 24.53 -0.18 -3.80
N SER A 217 24.16 0.83 -4.60
CA SER A 217 24.76 1.08 -5.92
C SER A 217 26.29 1.20 -5.86
N ASP A 218 26.85 1.89 -4.85
CA ASP A 218 28.31 2.02 -4.70
C ASP A 218 28.98 0.68 -4.41
N LEU A 219 28.38 -0.14 -3.55
CA LEU A 219 28.90 -1.47 -3.20
C LEU A 219 28.87 -2.41 -4.41
N VAL A 220 27.73 -2.46 -5.12
CA VAL A 220 27.58 -3.28 -6.32
C VAL A 220 28.58 -2.84 -7.37
N ARG A 221 28.67 -1.54 -7.67
CA ARG A 221 29.62 -1.00 -8.66
C ARG A 221 31.07 -1.33 -8.34
N ALA A 222 31.45 -1.32 -7.07
CA ALA A 222 32.81 -1.70 -6.63
C ALA A 222 33.13 -3.19 -6.88
N LYS A 223 32.12 -4.07 -6.89
CA LYS A 223 32.27 -5.51 -7.18
C LYS A 223 32.07 -5.83 -8.66
N SER A 224 31.09 -5.21 -9.29
CA SER A 224 30.71 -5.38 -10.69
C SER A 224 30.06 -4.10 -11.22
N ALA A 225 30.81 -3.30 -11.96
CA ALA A 225 30.29 -2.10 -12.61
C ALA A 225 29.20 -2.42 -13.66
N GLU A 226 29.28 -3.60 -14.28
CA GLU A 226 28.26 -4.06 -15.22
C GLU A 226 26.92 -4.32 -14.51
N ALA A 227 26.94 -5.00 -13.36
CA ALA A 227 25.72 -5.30 -12.60
C ALA A 227 25.02 -4.01 -12.16
N ASP A 228 25.75 -3.08 -11.54
CA ASP A 228 25.19 -1.77 -11.14
C ASP A 228 24.62 -0.98 -12.33
N THR A 229 25.29 -0.99 -13.48
CA THR A 229 24.77 -0.32 -14.68
C THR A 229 23.43 -0.91 -15.12
N ARG A 230 23.29 -2.23 -15.07
CA ARG A 230 22.04 -2.92 -15.41
C ARG A 230 20.93 -2.63 -14.41
N THR A 231 21.21 -2.72 -13.11
CA THR A 231 20.22 -2.43 -12.07
C THR A 231 19.71 -0.99 -12.17
N ARG A 232 20.61 -0.02 -12.37
CA ARG A 232 20.23 1.38 -12.57
C ARG A 232 19.36 1.57 -13.82
N ALA A 233 19.69 0.90 -14.93
CA ALA A 233 18.88 0.96 -16.14
C ALA A 233 17.48 0.34 -15.92
N ALA A 234 17.38 -0.77 -15.19
CA ALA A 234 16.09 -1.38 -14.85
C ALA A 234 15.24 -0.48 -13.94
N LEU A 235 15.85 0.15 -12.93
CA LEU A 235 15.18 1.15 -12.08
C LEU A 235 14.70 2.35 -12.88
N ASP A 236 15.49 2.83 -13.85
CA ASP A 236 15.10 3.95 -14.72
C ASP A 236 13.93 3.57 -15.64
N ASP A 237 13.89 2.34 -16.18
CA ASP A 237 12.75 1.83 -16.96
C ASP A 237 11.47 1.74 -16.11
N THR A 238 11.55 1.20 -14.89
CA THR A 238 10.41 1.16 -13.95
C THR A 238 9.89 2.57 -13.67
N MET A 239 10.77 3.53 -13.36
CA MET A 239 10.34 4.90 -13.07
C MET A 239 9.73 5.59 -14.29
N GLN A 240 10.21 5.30 -15.50
CA GLN A 240 9.61 5.81 -16.72
C GLN A 240 8.16 5.32 -16.84
N ARG A 241 7.93 4.01 -16.67
CA ARG A 241 6.60 3.41 -16.81
C ARG A 241 5.62 3.85 -15.72
N MET A 242 6.08 3.94 -14.47
CA MET A 242 5.30 4.54 -13.39
C MET A 242 4.92 6.00 -13.71
N GLY A 243 5.84 6.75 -14.31
CA GLY A 243 5.54 8.12 -14.79
C GLY A 243 4.52 8.16 -15.92
N GLU A 244 4.48 7.15 -16.79
CA GLU A 244 3.47 7.01 -17.83
C GLU A 244 2.07 6.70 -17.24
N ILE A 245 2.00 5.86 -16.19
CA ILE A 245 0.76 5.63 -15.42
C ILE A 245 0.27 6.95 -14.79
N VAL A 246 1.14 7.65 -14.05
CA VAL A 246 0.78 8.93 -13.41
C VAL A 246 0.28 9.94 -14.45
N LYS A 247 1.00 10.09 -15.56
CA LYS A 247 0.61 11.02 -16.64
C LYS A 247 -0.76 10.69 -17.23
N ARG A 248 -1.09 9.40 -17.34
CA ARG A 248 -2.38 8.93 -17.86
C ARG A 248 -3.52 9.21 -16.87
N ALA A 249 -3.29 8.95 -15.59
CA ALA A 249 -4.20 9.28 -14.49
C ALA A 249 -4.48 10.79 -14.41
N GLU A 250 -3.42 11.62 -14.37
CA GLU A 250 -3.56 13.09 -14.40
C GLU A 250 -4.19 13.62 -15.70
N GLY A 251 -4.17 12.81 -16.77
CA GLY A 251 -4.85 13.07 -18.03
C GLY A 251 -6.35 12.77 -18.03
N GLY A 252 -6.89 12.23 -16.92
CA GLY A 252 -8.30 11.89 -16.73
C GLY A 252 -8.62 10.40 -16.80
N GLU A 253 -7.62 9.54 -16.98
CA GLU A 253 -7.80 8.09 -16.99
C GLU A 253 -7.10 7.44 -15.79
N HIS A 254 -7.76 7.44 -14.63
CA HIS A 254 -7.30 6.83 -13.38
C HIS A 254 -7.05 5.31 -13.47
N TYR A 255 -6.43 4.74 -12.44
CA TYR A 255 -5.83 3.39 -12.50
C TYR A 255 -6.89 2.29 -12.59
N ASP A 256 -7.97 2.38 -11.83
CA ASP A 256 -9.21 1.61 -11.95
C ASP A 256 -9.67 1.45 -13.41
N GLN A 257 -9.69 2.55 -14.18
CA GLN A 257 -10.06 2.55 -15.59
C GLN A 257 -8.97 1.88 -16.44
N MET A 258 -7.68 2.05 -16.09
CA MET A 258 -6.57 1.39 -16.79
C MET A 258 -6.57 -0.12 -16.63
N ILE A 259 -7.02 -0.65 -15.49
CA ILE A 259 -7.15 -2.11 -15.27
C ILE A 259 -8.49 -2.67 -15.73
N GLY A 260 -9.47 -1.84 -16.07
CA GLY A 260 -10.79 -2.30 -16.48
C GLY A 260 -10.81 -3.19 -17.73
N GLU A 261 -11.79 -4.11 -17.75
CA GLU A 261 -11.99 -5.06 -18.86
C GLU A 261 -12.18 -4.32 -20.19
N GLY A 262 -11.43 -4.73 -21.21
CA GLY A 262 -11.52 -4.16 -22.56
C GLY A 262 -10.71 -2.87 -22.77
N ASN A 263 -10.06 -2.32 -21.74
CA ASN A 263 -9.11 -1.23 -21.91
C ASN A 263 -7.72 -1.75 -22.32
N GLU A 264 -7.60 -2.18 -23.58
CA GLU A 264 -6.35 -2.79 -24.10
C GLU A 264 -5.12 -1.90 -23.88
N GLN A 265 -5.26 -0.57 -24.01
CA GLN A 265 -4.15 0.36 -23.87
C GLN A 265 -3.76 0.60 -22.41
N GLY A 266 -4.74 0.71 -21.50
CA GLY A 266 -4.50 0.81 -20.07
C GLY A 266 -3.87 -0.49 -19.54
N ASN A 267 -4.48 -1.63 -19.86
CA ASN A 267 -4.01 -2.95 -19.45
C ASN A 267 -2.57 -3.19 -19.92
N ALA A 268 -2.24 -2.83 -21.17
CA ALA A 268 -0.89 -2.99 -21.71
C ALA A 268 0.14 -2.11 -20.99
N LEU A 269 -0.23 -0.92 -20.53
CA LEU A 269 0.66 -0.04 -19.76
C LEU A 269 0.92 -0.61 -18.35
N VAL A 270 -0.12 -1.09 -17.68
CA VAL A 270 0.00 -1.73 -16.35
C VAL A 270 0.85 -3.00 -16.46
N GLU A 271 0.57 -3.87 -17.44
CA GLU A 271 1.37 -5.09 -17.67
C GLU A 271 2.84 -4.77 -17.96
N GLN A 272 3.12 -3.76 -18.77
CA GLN A 272 4.48 -3.32 -19.05
C GLN A 272 5.21 -2.85 -17.78
N THR A 273 4.50 -2.18 -16.89
CA THR A 273 5.04 -1.71 -15.61
C THR A 273 5.34 -2.89 -14.68
N ILE A 274 4.45 -3.87 -14.61
CA ILE A 274 4.66 -5.15 -13.91
C ILE A 274 5.93 -5.85 -14.44
N GLN A 275 6.11 -5.93 -15.76
CA GLN A 275 7.29 -6.56 -16.35
C GLN A 275 8.60 -5.82 -16.01
N ALA A 276 8.58 -4.49 -15.88
CA ALA A 276 9.73 -3.72 -15.43
C ALA A 276 10.09 -3.98 -13.96
N LEU A 277 9.08 -4.07 -13.08
CA LEU A 277 9.27 -4.45 -11.68
C LEU A 277 9.84 -5.88 -11.53
N ILE A 278 9.38 -6.83 -12.36
CA ILE A 278 9.96 -8.18 -12.41
C ILE A 278 11.40 -8.13 -12.93
N ALA A 279 11.68 -7.32 -13.95
CA ALA A 279 13.02 -7.17 -14.50
C ALA A 279 14.00 -6.57 -13.49
N GLN A 280 13.64 -5.49 -12.78
CA GLN A 280 14.52 -4.91 -11.75
C GLN A 280 14.78 -5.88 -10.59
N SER A 281 13.79 -6.70 -10.23
CA SER A 281 13.95 -7.73 -9.19
C SER A 281 15.04 -8.73 -9.57
N LYS A 282 15.07 -9.18 -10.83
CA LYS A 282 16.15 -10.06 -11.34
C LYS A 282 17.52 -9.40 -11.33
N GLU A 283 17.58 -8.08 -11.51
CA GLU A 283 18.85 -7.35 -11.38
C GLU A 283 19.29 -7.26 -9.91
N PHE A 284 18.38 -7.13 -8.95
CA PHE A 284 18.73 -7.26 -7.53
C PHE A 284 19.26 -8.65 -7.16
N GLU A 285 18.75 -9.74 -7.74
CA GLU A 285 19.33 -11.08 -7.57
C GLU A 285 20.78 -11.16 -8.08
N ARG A 286 21.07 -10.50 -9.21
CA ARG A 286 22.44 -10.40 -9.75
C ARG A 286 23.34 -9.59 -8.84
N ASP A 287 22.84 -8.51 -8.27
CA ASP A 287 23.57 -7.69 -7.31
C ASP A 287 23.90 -8.46 -6.03
N ILE A 288 22.93 -9.21 -5.50
CA ILE A 288 23.12 -10.13 -4.36
C ILE A 288 24.23 -11.13 -4.65
N ALA A 289 24.22 -11.74 -5.84
CA ALA A 289 25.25 -12.68 -6.26
C ALA A 289 26.63 -12.00 -6.40
N ALA A 290 26.70 -10.80 -6.99
CA ALA A 290 27.95 -10.04 -7.14
C ALA A 290 28.56 -9.59 -5.80
N LEU A 291 27.70 -9.34 -4.81
CA LEU A 291 28.09 -9.00 -3.45
C LEU A 291 28.39 -10.24 -2.58
N GLU A 292 28.19 -11.46 -3.11
CA GLU A 292 28.34 -12.73 -2.38
C GLU A 292 27.45 -12.79 -1.13
N LEU A 293 26.27 -12.16 -1.19
CA LEU A 293 25.28 -12.19 -0.11
C LEU A 293 24.53 -13.53 -0.17
N ASN A 294 24.77 -14.38 0.83
CA ASN A 294 24.15 -15.71 0.86
C ASN A 294 22.68 -15.65 1.32
N SER A 295 21.85 -16.51 0.73
CA SER A 295 20.53 -16.89 1.28
C SER A 295 19.51 -15.75 1.42
N ILE A 296 19.48 -14.80 0.48
CA ILE A 296 18.39 -13.83 0.37
C ILE A 296 17.34 -14.40 -0.59
N GLN A 297 16.12 -14.55 -0.09
CA GLN A 297 14.94 -14.87 -0.89
C GLN A 297 14.01 -13.66 -0.86
N PHE A 298 13.43 -13.35 -2.00
CA PHE A 298 12.35 -12.37 -2.10
C PHE A 298 11.03 -13.05 -1.82
N GLU A 299 10.10 -12.31 -1.23
CA GLU A 299 8.71 -12.76 -1.11
C GLU A 299 8.10 -12.88 -2.52
N GLY A 300 7.42 -14.00 -2.77
CA GLY A 300 6.71 -14.27 -4.02
C GLY A 300 5.27 -13.77 -3.97
N SER A 301 4.51 -14.06 -5.01
CA SER A 301 3.08 -13.74 -5.08
C SER A 301 2.36 -14.75 -5.95
N ASP A 302 1.20 -15.23 -5.51
CA ASP A 302 0.44 -16.23 -6.26
C ASP A 302 -0.06 -15.69 -7.62
N SER A 303 -0.28 -14.37 -7.75
CA SER A 303 -0.66 -13.76 -9.04
C SER A 303 0.46 -13.81 -10.08
N LEU A 304 1.71 -13.95 -9.65
CA LEU A 304 2.88 -14.14 -10.53
C LEU A 304 3.28 -15.61 -10.65
N ASP A 305 3.35 -16.31 -9.51
CA ASP A 305 3.91 -17.66 -9.40
C ASP A 305 2.90 -18.76 -9.75
N LYS A 306 1.61 -18.50 -9.49
CA LYS A 306 0.51 -19.44 -9.70
C LYS A 306 -0.76 -18.75 -10.24
N PRO A 307 -0.69 -18.01 -11.36
CA PRO A 307 -1.78 -17.15 -11.84
C PRO A 307 -3.09 -17.91 -12.08
N GLY A 308 -3.04 -19.21 -12.42
CA GLY A 308 -4.23 -20.05 -12.60
C GLY A 308 -4.94 -20.49 -11.32
N THR A 309 -4.44 -20.08 -10.14
CA THR A 309 -5.03 -20.42 -8.82
C THR A 309 -5.68 -19.23 -8.14
N VAL A 310 -5.38 -18.01 -8.61
CA VAL A 310 -6.04 -16.78 -8.20
C VAL A 310 -7.44 -16.78 -8.81
N ARG A 311 -8.45 -16.61 -7.96
CA ARG A 311 -9.87 -16.68 -8.32
C ARG A 311 -10.52 -15.33 -8.19
#